data_AF-A0A923HDW2-F1
#
_entry.id   AF-A0A923HDW2-F1
#
_cell.length_a   1.000
_cell.length_b   1.000
_cell.length_c   1.000
_cell.angle_alpha   90.00
_cell.angle_beta   90.00
_cell.angle_gamma   90.00
#
_symmetry.space_group_name_H-M   'P 1'
#
loop_
_entity.id
_entity.type
_entity.pdbx_description
1 polymer ?
#
loop_
_entity_poly.entity_id
_entity_poly.type
_entity_poly.pdbx_seq_one_letter_code
_entity_poly.pdbx_strand_id
1 'polypeptide(L)'
;MNITELPYRTTSEQACNWLALHTEETWNVARLLENGLTPYVWLDYDAAMPELFGDANGGYPAPIFFKDDIQRLIDGYEDVIITITKDVDNIVSRLPAPGICKGLHELRFLKKDLQKLLKQLQRQALAETATPQVVASAAESQDGINKAQVLIAFSGLAKINLEQALDSGLALFGDEGARVKSSTKKAKNKIVWNPVTLALGFNDLYRVPMSRLSKVFQTHDFLETWEAEWRRTLELLDY
;
A
#
# COMPACT_ATOMS: atom_id res chain seq x y z
N MET A 1 -11.84 25.81 -15.54
CA MET A 1 -12.26 24.79 -16.53
C MET A 1 -12.52 23.50 -15.77
N ASN A 2 -13.74 22.97 -15.81
CA ASN A 2 -14.06 21.71 -15.12
C ASN A 2 -13.56 20.54 -15.96
N ILE A 3 -12.51 19.87 -15.49
CA ILE A 3 -11.87 18.75 -16.18
C ILE A 3 -12.50 17.47 -15.65
N THR A 4 -13.37 16.84 -16.43
CA THR A 4 -13.98 15.56 -16.09
C THR A 4 -13.07 14.37 -16.37
N GLU A 5 -12.10 14.51 -17.28
CA GLU A 5 -11.15 13.45 -17.64
C GLU A 5 -9.70 13.89 -17.42
N LEU A 6 -8.99 13.19 -16.54
CA LEU A 6 -7.55 13.40 -16.34
C LEU A 6 -6.74 12.81 -17.51
N PRO A 7 -5.83 13.57 -18.14
CA PRO A 7 -4.80 13.02 -19.02
C PRO A 7 -3.88 12.06 -18.26
N TYR A 8 -3.07 11.26 -18.97
CA TYR A 8 -2.14 10.32 -18.33
C TYR A 8 -1.10 11.05 -17.46
N ARG A 9 -0.60 12.19 -17.96
CA ARG A 9 0.29 13.13 -17.26
C ARG A 9 -0.49 14.41 -17.02
N THR A 10 -0.74 14.73 -15.77
CA THR A 10 -1.61 15.86 -15.38
C THR A 10 -0.78 16.96 -14.78
N THR A 11 -1.06 18.21 -15.12
CA THR A 11 -0.38 19.34 -14.48
C THR A 11 -0.85 19.51 -13.03
N SER A 12 -0.09 20.24 -12.21
CA SER A 12 -0.49 20.60 -10.85
C SER A 12 -1.87 21.25 -10.78
N GLU A 13 -2.15 22.23 -11.65
CA GLU A 13 -3.47 22.88 -11.73
C GLU A 13 -4.58 21.91 -12.09
N GLN A 14 -4.34 21.01 -13.05
CA GLN A 14 -5.34 20.02 -13.46
C GLN A 14 -5.62 19.00 -12.35
N ALA A 15 -4.57 18.55 -11.67
CA ALA A 15 -4.67 17.61 -10.55
C ALA A 15 -5.47 18.22 -9.38
N CYS A 16 -5.15 19.47 -9.00
CA CYS A 16 -5.87 20.19 -7.95
C CYS A 16 -7.33 20.43 -8.33
N ASN A 17 -7.61 20.91 -9.55
CA ASN A 17 -8.98 21.13 -10.02
C ASN A 17 -9.80 19.84 -10.05
N TRP A 18 -9.19 18.73 -10.48
CA TRP A 18 -9.88 17.45 -10.54
C TRP A 18 -10.19 16.89 -9.15
N LEU A 19 -9.25 16.93 -8.21
CA LEU A 19 -9.52 16.51 -6.84
C LEU A 19 -10.56 17.41 -6.16
N ALA A 20 -10.50 18.74 -6.37
CA ALA A 20 -11.48 19.67 -5.84
C ALA A 20 -12.91 19.37 -6.33
N LEU A 21 -13.06 18.93 -7.58
CA LEU A 21 -14.36 18.50 -8.11
C LEU A 21 -14.90 17.22 -7.46
N HIS A 22 -14.02 16.32 -7.02
CA HIS A 22 -14.42 15.02 -6.49
C HIS A 22 -14.50 14.94 -4.97
N THR A 23 -13.77 15.82 -4.25
CA THR A 23 -13.80 15.88 -2.79
C THR A 23 -14.54 17.10 -2.25
N GLU A 24 -14.93 18.04 -3.12
CA GLU A 24 -15.54 19.34 -2.75
C GLU A 24 -14.64 20.20 -1.82
N GLU A 25 -13.34 19.93 -1.81
CA GLU A 25 -12.37 20.65 -0.97
C GLU A 25 -11.36 21.43 -1.81
N THR A 26 -10.70 22.42 -1.21
CA THR A 26 -9.62 23.15 -1.85
C THR A 26 -8.33 22.33 -1.83
N TRP A 27 -7.76 22.11 -3.03
CA TRP A 27 -6.51 21.41 -3.24
C TRP A 27 -5.43 22.37 -3.73
N ASN A 28 -4.24 22.24 -3.15
CA ASN A 28 -3.02 22.91 -3.59
C ASN A 28 -1.88 21.88 -3.71
N VAL A 29 -0.74 22.29 -4.27
CA VAL A 29 0.40 21.39 -4.47
C VAL A 29 0.91 20.84 -3.14
N ALA A 30 1.02 21.67 -2.10
CA ALA A 30 1.43 21.23 -0.77
C ALA A 30 0.59 20.05 -0.27
N ARG A 31 -0.73 20.15 -0.36
CA ARG A 31 -1.68 19.12 0.07
C ARG A 31 -1.57 17.83 -0.75
N LEU A 32 -1.27 17.93 -2.05
CA LEU A 32 -0.97 16.75 -2.87
C LEU A 32 0.26 16.01 -2.35
N LEU A 33 1.31 16.75 -2.00
CA LEU A 33 2.58 16.19 -1.53
C LEU A 33 2.48 15.62 -0.11
N GLU A 34 1.76 16.30 0.77
CA GLU A 34 1.46 15.81 2.13
C GLU A 34 0.71 14.48 2.11
N ASN A 35 -0.13 14.26 1.10
CA ASN A 35 -0.83 12.99 0.86
C ASN A 35 0.03 11.93 0.17
N GLY A 36 1.34 12.17 0.04
CA GLY A 36 2.32 11.20 -0.44
C GLY A 36 2.40 11.06 -1.97
N LEU A 37 1.86 12.00 -2.75
CA LEU A 37 2.08 11.98 -4.19
C LEU A 37 3.52 12.33 -4.52
N THR A 38 4.12 11.55 -5.42
CA THR A 38 5.44 11.84 -5.98
C THR A 38 5.27 12.58 -7.31
N PRO A 39 5.57 13.89 -7.39
CA PRO A 39 5.56 14.60 -8.65
C PRO A 39 6.78 14.23 -9.48
N TYR A 40 6.68 14.44 -10.78
CA TYR A 40 7.81 14.30 -11.69
C TYR A 40 7.85 15.46 -12.67
N VAL A 41 9.04 15.73 -13.19
CA VAL A 41 9.27 16.70 -14.26
C VAL A 41 9.89 15.98 -15.44
N TRP A 42 9.49 16.36 -16.65
CA TRP A 42 10.16 15.87 -17.85
C TRP A 42 11.51 16.56 -18.00
N LEU A 43 12.59 15.78 -17.99
CA LEU A 43 13.92 16.27 -18.31
C LEU A 43 14.23 15.87 -19.75
N ASP A 44 14.41 16.87 -20.60
CA ASP A 44 14.91 16.67 -21.95
C ASP A 44 16.39 16.26 -21.91
N TYR A 45 16.80 15.47 -22.90
CA TYR A 45 18.19 15.01 -22.99
C TYR A 45 19.16 16.19 -22.98
N ASP A 46 20.13 16.14 -22.06
CA ASP A 46 21.21 17.12 -21.96
C ASP A 46 22.56 16.40 -22.08
N ALA A 47 23.33 16.78 -23.10
CA ALA A 47 24.66 16.25 -23.35
C ALA A 47 25.67 16.59 -22.23
N ALA A 48 25.37 17.55 -21.36
CA ALA A 48 26.18 17.87 -20.19
C ALA A 48 26.06 16.83 -19.07
N MET A 49 25.01 16.01 -19.06
CA MET A 49 24.73 15.01 -18.01
C MET A 49 24.38 13.64 -18.60
N PRO A 50 25.28 13.03 -19.41
CA PRO A 50 24.97 11.78 -20.12
C PRO A 50 24.64 10.62 -19.17
N GLU A 51 25.24 10.59 -17.98
CA GLU A 51 24.98 9.57 -16.96
C GLU A 51 23.51 9.56 -16.47
N LEU A 52 22.84 10.71 -16.52
CA LEU A 52 21.44 10.83 -16.08
C LEU A 52 20.46 10.23 -17.11
N PHE A 53 20.85 10.23 -18.38
CA PHE A 53 20.01 9.80 -19.49
C PHE A 53 20.33 8.39 -19.98
N GLY A 54 21.54 7.87 -19.71
CA GLY A 54 21.96 6.56 -20.23
C GLY A 54 21.81 6.50 -21.76
N ASP A 55 21.06 5.51 -22.25
CA ASP A 55 20.75 5.34 -23.68
C ASP A 55 19.50 6.12 -24.15
N ALA A 56 18.86 6.91 -23.27
CA ALA A 56 17.63 7.64 -23.59
C ALA A 56 17.90 8.94 -24.36
N ASN A 57 17.74 8.88 -25.68
CA ASN A 57 17.96 10.03 -26.58
C ASN A 57 16.89 11.14 -26.51
N GLY A 58 15.75 10.91 -25.84
CA GLY A 58 14.60 11.81 -25.85
C GLY A 58 14.28 12.50 -24.53
N GLY A 59 15.02 12.19 -23.45
CA GLY A 59 14.66 12.61 -22.10
C GLY A 59 13.77 11.60 -21.37
N TYR A 60 13.47 11.90 -20.10
CA TYR A 60 12.76 10.97 -19.22
C TYR A 60 11.98 11.71 -18.11
N PRO A 61 10.99 11.06 -17.47
CA PRO A 61 10.27 11.65 -16.34
C PRO A 61 11.09 11.48 -15.06
N ALA A 62 11.71 12.57 -14.60
CA ALA A 62 12.50 12.61 -13.38
C ALA A 62 11.61 12.79 -12.15
N PRO A 63 11.54 11.81 -11.24
CA PRO A 63 10.74 11.94 -10.02
C PRO A 63 11.42 12.86 -9.01
N ILE A 64 10.62 13.66 -8.31
CA ILE A 64 11.05 14.48 -7.18
C ILE A 64 10.61 13.74 -5.92
N PHE A 65 11.55 13.05 -5.29
CA PHE A 65 11.30 12.25 -4.09
C PHE A 65 12.16 12.71 -2.90
N PHE A 66 13.11 13.61 -3.13
CA PHE A 66 14.00 14.06 -2.07
C PHE A 66 13.25 14.96 -1.08
N LYS A 67 13.44 14.70 0.21
CA LYS A 67 12.64 15.33 1.27
C LYS A 67 12.77 16.85 1.26
N ASP A 68 13.98 17.38 1.08
CA ASP A 68 14.20 18.83 1.11
C ASP A 68 13.59 19.51 -0.13
N ASP A 69 13.68 18.88 -1.30
CA ASP A 69 13.06 19.38 -2.53
C ASP A 69 11.52 19.38 -2.42
N ILE A 70 10.94 18.32 -1.83
CA ILE A 70 9.50 18.24 -1.53
C ILE A 70 9.11 19.31 -0.50
N GLN A 71 9.90 19.50 0.55
CA GLN A 71 9.60 20.49 1.59
C GLN A 71 9.51 21.90 1.00
N ARG A 72 10.40 22.26 0.08
CA ARG A 72 10.32 23.54 -0.64
C ARG A 72 9.01 23.69 -1.42
N LEU A 73 8.53 22.61 -2.06
CA LEU A 73 7.26 22.66 -2.76
C LEU A 73 6.07 22.78 -1.80
N ILE A 74 6.16 22.19 -0.61
CA ILE A 74 5.16 22.33 0.47
C ILE A 74 5.17 23.76 1.02
N ASP A 75 6.35 24.35 1.20
CA ASP A 75 6.54 25.72 1.68
C ASP A 75 6.03 26.79 0.68
N GLY A 76 5.63 26.38 -0.53
CA GLY A 76 4.97 27.23 -1.51
C GLY A 76 5.90 27.99 -2.44
N TYR A 77 7.14 27.54 -2.61
CA TYR A 77 8.06 28.13 -3.58
C TYR A 77 7.56 27.93 -5.02
N GLU A 78 7.66 28.97 -5.85
CA GLU A 78 7.25 28.93 -7.27
C GLU A 78 8.22 28.13 -8.15
N ASP A 79 9.47 27.98 -7.69
CA ASP A 79 10.54 27.27 -8.38
C ASP A 79 10.69 25.85 -7.87
N VAL A 80 10.67 24.90 -8.81
CA VAL A 80 10.93 23.48 -8.56
C VAL A 80 12.42 23.24 -8.71
N ILE A 81 13.11 23.02 -7.60
CA ILE A 81 14.54 22.68 -7.61
C ILE A 81 14.66 21.17 -7.41
N ILE A 82 15.39 20.53 -8.31
CA ILE A 82 15.72 19.11 -8.24
C ILE A 82 17.20 19.01 -7.94
N THR A 83 17.53 18.57 -6.72
CA THR A 83 18.91 18.34 -6.27
C THR A 83 19.30 16.88 -6.34
N ILE A 84 18.34 15.98 -6.09
CA ILE A 84 18.51 14.53 -6.18
C ILE A 84 17.32 13.97 -6.93
N THR A 85 17.60 13.18 -7.97
CA THR A 85 16.56 12.46 -8.72
C THR A 85 17.01 11.04 -9.02
N LYS A 86 16.15 10.28 -9.68
CA LYS A 86 16.51 8.99 -10.25
C LYS A 86 16.85 9.21 -11.71
N ASP A 87 17.84 8.50 -12.21
CA ASP A 87 18.11 8.42 -13.65
C ASP A 87 17.13 7.49 -14.36
N VAL A 88 17.35 7.28 -15.66
CA VAL A 88 16.53 6.39 -16.50
C VAL A 88 16.51 4.95 -15.99
N ASP A 89 17.59 4.49 -15.36
CA ASP A 89 17.73 3.15 -14.79
C ASP A 89 17.20 3.05 -13.35
N ASN A 90 16.56 4.11 -12.85
CA ASN A 90 16.04 4.25 -11.48
C ASN A 90 17.13 4.29 -10.39
N ILE A 91 18.38 4.54 -10.76
CA ILE A 91 19.48 4.71 -9.82
C ILE A 91 19.45 6.15 -9.29
N VAL A 92 19.65 6.30 -7.99
CA VAL A 92 19.63 7.62 -7.35
C VAL A 92 20.90 8.38 -7.70
N SER A 93 20.72 9.52 -8.35
CA SER A 93 21.80 10.37 -8.85
C SER A 93 21.64 11.78 -8.29
N ARG A 94 22.73 12.30 -7.72
CA ARG A 94 22.79 13.66 -7.19
C ARG A 94 23.22 14.61 -8.31
N LEU A 95 22.42 15.64 -8.54
CA LEU A 95 22.69 16.65 -9.56
C LEU A 95 23.74 17.65 -9.05
N PRO A 96 24.60 18.18 -9.95
CA PRO A 96 25.56 19.21 -9.57
C PRO A 96 24.82 20.48 -9.13
N ALA A 97 25.33 21.15 -8.09
CA ALA A 97 24.74 22.40 -7.60
C ALA A 97 24.76 23.49 -8.71
N PRO A 98 23.69 24.29 -8.88
CA PRO A 98 22.54 24.48 -7.98
C PRO A 98 21.37 23.48 -8.15
N GLY A 99 21.55 22.42 -8.93
CA GLY A 99 20.47 21.50 -9.32
C GLY A 99 19.74 21.98 -10.58
N ILE A 100 18.69 21.25 -10.97
CA ILE A 100 17.86 21.63 -12.11
C ILE A 100 16.66 22.41 -11.59
N CYS A 101 16.51 23.66 -12.06
CA CYS A 101 15.37 24.51 -11.75
C CYS A 101 14.32 24.42 -12.85
N LYS A 102 13.06 24.18 -12.46
CA LYS A 102 11.91 24.08 -13.36
C LYS A 102 10.74 24.89 -12.82
N GLY A 103 9.84 25.32 -13.69
CA GLY A 103 8.65 26.03 -13.25
C GLY A 103 7.61 25.09 -12.63
N LEU A 104 6.80 25.58 -11.69
CA LEU A 104 5.69 24.82 -11.09
C LEU A 104 4.73 24.23 -12.14
N HIS A 105 4.54 24.94 -13.26
CA HIS A 105 3.69 24.52 -14.37
C HIS A 105 4.27 23.33 -15.17
N GLU A 106 5.53 22.94 -14.94
CA GLU A 106 6.15 21.74 -15.51
C GLU A 106 5.96 20.50 -14.64
N LEU A 107 5.52 20.66 -13.39
CA LEU A 107 5.19 19.54 -12.52
C LEU A 107 4.07 18.70 -13.14
N ARG A 108 4.29 17.40 -13.14
CA ARG A 108 3.31 16.43 -13.59
C ARG A 108 3.03 15.40 -12.51
N PHE A 109 1.79 14.95 -12.49
CA PHE A 109 1.30 13.86 -11.64
C PHE A 109 0.71 12.75 -12.52
N LEU A 110 0.91 11.51 -12.11
CA LEU A 110 0.37 10.36 -12.83
C LEU A 110 -1.11 10.22 -12.48
N LYS A 111 -1.95 10.04 -13.50
CA LYS A 111 -3.39 9.76 -13.33
C LYS A 111 -3.66 8.63 -12.34
N LYS A 112 -2.86 7.56 -12.40
CA LYS A 112 -3.03 6.38 -11.54
C LYS A 112 -2.87 6.74 -10.06
N ASP A 113 -1.95 7.63 -9.73
CA ASP A 113 -1.67 8.00 -8.34
C ASP A 113 -2.73 8.97 -7.80
N LEU A 114 -3.22 9.89 -8.63
CA LEU A 114 -4.38 10.73 -8.28
C LEU A 114 -5.65 9.90 -8.06
N GLN A 115 -5.89 8.88 -8.89
CA GLN A 115 -7.03 7.97 -8.71
C GLN A 115 -6.90 7.13 -7.43
N LYS A 116 -5.69 6.67 -7.09
CA LYS A 116 -5.43 5.97 -5.82
C LYS A 116 -5.69 6.89 -4.63
N LEU A 117 -5.19 8.13 -4.68
CA LEU A 117 -5.44 9.12 -3.64
C LEU A 117 -6.95 9.36 -3.47
N LEU A 118 -7.68 9.58 -4.56
CA LEU A 118 -9.13 9.80 -4.48
C LEU A 118 -9.85 8.62 -3.81
N LYS A 119 -9.51 7.38 -4.17
CA LYS A 119 -10.07 6.18 -3.53
C LYS A 119 -9.74 6.12 -2.03
N GLN A 120 -8.52 6.51 -1.65
CA GLN A 120 -8.12 6.56 -0.24
C GLN A 120 -8.92 7.61 0.52
N LEU A 121 -9.08 8.81 -0.02
CA LEU A 121 -9.86 9.89 0.58
C LEU A 121 -11.34 9.53 0.68
N GLN A 122 -11.92 8.91 -0.35
CA GLN A 122 -13.31 8.43 -0.29
C GLN A 122 -13.50 7.36 0.79
N ARG A 123 -12.53 6.44 0.97
CA ARG A 123 -12.55 5.47 2.07
C ARG A 123 -12.45 6.14 3.44
N GLN A 124 -11.62 7.18 3.57
CA GLN A 124 -11.48 7.94 4.80
C GLN A 124 -12.74 8.76 5.11
N ALA A 125 -13.31 9.45 4.12
CA ALA A 125 -14.57 10.17 4.27
C ALA A 125 -15.73 9.24 4.65
N LEU A 126 -15.83 8.05 4.03
CA LEU A 126 -16.80 7.04 4.45
C LEU A 126 -16.57 6.56 5.90
N ALA A 127 -15.32 6.53 6.38
CA ALA A 127 -14.99 6.18 7.75
C ALA A 127 -15.29 7.31 8.75
N GLU A 128 -15.27 8.58 8.31
CA GLU A 128 -15.54 9.77 9.14
C GLU A 128 -17.03 10.13 9.23
N THR A 129 -17.80 9.95 8.14
CA THR A 129 -19.26 10.19 8.12
C THR A 129 -20.05 9.02 8.69
N ALA A 130 -19.43 7.85 8.80
CA ALA A 130 -19.90 6.86 9.76
C ALA A 130 -19.77 7.51 11.14
N THR A 131 -20.91 7.87 11.74
CA THR A 131 -21.00 7.96 13.21
C THR A 131 -20.19 6.81 13.80
N PRO A 132 -19.56 6.97 14.98
CA PRO A 132 -19.02 5.82 15.68
C PRO A 132 -20.21 4.97 16.17
N GLN A 133 -20.97 4.37 15.26
CA GLN A 133 -21.07 2.92 15.32
C GLN A 133 -19.65 2.49 15.59
N VAL A 134 -19.48 1.96 16.78
CA VAL A 134 -18.45 0.99 17.07
C VAL A 134 -18.44 0.05 15.86
N VAL A 135 -17.69 0.42 14.81
CA VAL A 135 -16.82 -0.50 14.14
C VAL A 135 -16.07 -1.03 15.33
N ALA A 136 -16.59 -2.14 15.86
CA ALA A 136 -15.85 -2.99 16.74
C ALA A 136 -14.53 -3.09 16.00
N SER A 137 -13.53 -2.35 16.48
CA SER A 137 -12.15 -2.34 16.03
C SER A 137 -11.93 -3.73 15.51
N ALA A 138 -11.91 -3.97 14.18
CA ALA A 138 -12.21 -5.28 13.59
C ALA A 138 -11.65 -6.32 14.52
N ALA A 139 -12.52 -6.88 15.38
CA ALA A 139 -12.02 -7.43 16.62
C ALA A 139 -11.18 -8.58 16.10
N GLU A 140 -9.85 -8.46 16.20
CA GLU A 140 -8.97 -9.59 15.93
C GLU A 140 -9.64 -10.69 16.71
N SER A 141 -10.28 -11.62 16.00
CA SER A 141 -11.16 -12.58 16.64
C SER A 141 -10.34 -13.16 17.77
N GLN A 142 -10.71 -12.84 19.02
CA GLN A 142 -9.99 -13.33 20.19
C GLN A 142 -10.28 -14.84 20.39
N ASP A 143 -11.13 -15.36 19.51
CA ASP A 143 -11.31 -16.75 19.17
C ASP A 143 -10.28 -17.17 18.12
N GLY A 144 -9.71 -18.35 18.29
CA GLY A 144 -8.73 -18.89 17.36
C GLY A 144 -8.65 -20.39 17.53
N ILE A 145 -8.00 -21.06 16.58
CA ILE A 145 -7.74 -22.49 16.66
C ILE A 145 -6.47 -22.73 17.48
N ASN A 146 -6.41 -23.87 18.18
CA ASN A 146 -5.24 -24.24 18.98
C ASN A 146 -4.15 -24.90 18.12
N LYS A 147 -2.95 -25.10 18.67
CA LYS A 147 -1.78 -25.65 17.95
C LYS A 147 -2.10 -27.00 17.28
N ALA A 148 -2.81 -27.89 17.98
CA ALA A 148 -3.16 -29.20 17.44
C ALA A 148 -4.10 -29.08 16.24
N GLN A 149 -5.09 -28.18 16.31
CA GLN A 149 -5.99 -27.87 15.19
C GLN A 149 -5.24 -27.26 13.99
N VAL A 150 -4.26 -26.38 14.23
CA VAL A 150 -3.40 -25.83 13.16
C VAL A 150 -2.62 -26.94 12.46
N LEU A 151 -2.00 -27.85 13.24
CA LEU A 151 -1.25 -28.97 12.68
C LEU A 151 -2.14 -29.93 11.89
N ILE A 152 -3.37 -30.21 12.36
CA ILE A 152 -4.32 -31.05 11.64
C ILE A 152 -4.71 -30.44 10.29
N ALA A 153 -4.99 -29.14 10.24
CA ALA A 153 -5.51 -28.50 9.04
C ALA A 153 -4.42 -28.05 8.04
N PHE A 154 -3.26 -27.61 8.51
CA PHE A 154 -2.29 -26.88 7.67
C PHE A 154 -0.94 -27.59 7.46
N SER A 155 -0.61 -28.65 8.22
CA SER A 155 0.71 -29.31 8.13
C SER A 155 1.03 -29.91 6.76
N GLY A 156 0.02 -30.38 6.02
CA GLY A 156 0.19 -30.99 4.70
C GLY A 156 0.21 -30.01 3.52
N LEU A 157 0.10 -28.70 3.77
CA LEU A 157 -0.10 -27.71 2.70
C LEU A 157 1.20 -27.21 2.08
N ALA A 158 2.26 -27.08 2.88
CA ALA A 158 3.57 -26.61 2.45
C ALA A 158 4.68 -27.56 2.92
N LYS A 159 5.83 -27.53 2.25
CA LYS A 159 7.02 -28.32 2.61
C LYS A 159 7.81 -27.65 3.74
N ILE A 160 7.18 -27.49 4.90
CA ILE A 160 7.78 -26.91 6.10
C ILE A 160 7.52 -27.77 7.34
N ASN A 161 8.41 -27.66 8.33
CA ASN A 161 8.12 -28.14 9.67
C ASN A 161 7.22 -27.13 10.39
N LEU A 162 5.91 -27.26 10.19
CA LEU A 162 4.92 -26.34 10.76
C LEU A 162 4.94 -26.34 12.29
N GLU A 163 5.20 -27.48 12.91
CA GLU A 163 5.26 -27.58 14.37
C GLU A 163 6.40 -26.73 14.95
N GLN A 164 7.59 -26.85 14.35
CA GLN A 164 8.75 -26.03 14.71
C GLN A 164 8.53 -24.54 14.42
N ALA A 165 7.87 -24.20 13.32
CA ALA A 165 7.51 -22.82 12.99
C ALA A 165 6.57 -22.22 14.05
N LEU A 166 5.56 -22.97 14.49
CA LEU A 166 4.63 -22.52 15.53
C LEU A 166 5.29 -22.36 16.90
N ASP A 167 6.28 -23.18 17.24
CA ASP A 167 7.02 -23.10 18.51
C ASP A 167 8.04 -21.95 18.54
N SER A 168 8.73 -21.74 17.42
CA SER A 168 9.87 -20.81 17.33
C SER A 168 9.54 -19.33 17.45
N GLY A 169 8.26 -18.95 17.43
CA GLY A 169 7.92 -17.52 17.42
C GLY A 169 7.81 -16.94 16.03
N LEU A 170 8.38 -17.60 15.02
CA LEU A 170 8.40 -17.15 13.65
C LEU A 170 6.98 -17.21 13.10
N ALA A 171 6.27 -16.10 13.26
CA ALA A 171 4.94 -15.96 12.71
C ALA A 171 5.04 -16.16 11.19
N LEU A 172 4.11 -16.94 10.64
CA LEU A 172 3.91 -17.13 9.19
C LEU A 172 3.52 -15.81 8.47
N PHE A 173 3.60 -14.69 9.19
CA PHE A 173 3.60 -13.29 8.81
C PHE A 173 4.54 -12.54 9.73
N GLY A 174 5.20 -11.48 9.27
CA GLY A 174 6.06 -10.63 10.10
C GLY A 174 5.50 -10.33 11.49
N ASP A 175 6.33 -10.62 12.48
CA ASP A 175 6.28 -10.40 13.93
C ASP A 175 5.08 -10.86 14.80
N GLU A 176 3.80 -10.67 14.47
CA GLU A 176 2.71 -11.11 15.39
C GLU A 176 1.40 -11.54 14.69
N GLY A 177 1.27 -11.39 13.36
CA GLY A 177 -0.04 -11.25 12.70
C GLY A 177 -1.07 -12.39 12.81
N ALA A 178 -0.65 -13.65 13.02
CA ALA A 178 -1.58 -14.78 13.13
C ALA A 178 -1.81 -15.27 14.57
N ARG A 179 -0.99 -14.79 15.52
CA ARG A 179 -1.04 -15.22 16.92
C ARG A 179 -1.94 -14.27 17.69
N VAL A 180 -3.06 -14.79 18.17
CA VAL A 180 -3.99 -14.01 18.99
C VAL A 180 -3.90 -14.49 20.43
N LYS A 181 -3.86 -13.57 21.38
CA LYS A 181 -3.99 -13.89 22.81
C LYS A 181 -5.47 -14.11 23.10
N SER A 182 -5.85 -15.34 23.49
CA SER A 182 -7.25 -15.65 23.80
C SER A 182 -7.75 -14.80 24.97
N SER A 183 -8.87 -14.07 24.83
CA SER A 183 -9.39 -13.21 25.91
C SER A 183 -10.54 -13.82 26.72
N THR A 184 -10.84 -15.11 26.53
CA THR A 184 -11.85 -15.76 27.35
C THR A 184 -11.49 -15.61 28.83
N LYS A 185 -12.41 -15.05 29.64
CA LYS A 185 -12.25 -14.68 31.07
C LYS A 185 -11.74 -15.79 32.01
N LYS A 186 -11.43 -16.99 31.49
CA LYS A 186 -10.84 -18.14 32.20
C LYS A 186 -9.49 -18.64 31.66
N ALA A 187 -8.99 -18.13 30.54
CA ALA A 187 -7.76 -18.64 29.91
C ALA A 187 -6.58 -17.69 30.12
N LYS A 188 -5.95 -17.73 31.30
CA LYS A 188 -4.61 -17.15 31.47
C LYS A 188 -3.66 -17.86 30.50
N ASN A 189 -3.11 -17.13 29.54
CA ASN A 189 -1.99 -17.51 28.67
C ASN A 189 -2.22 -18.71 27.72
N LYS A 190 -3.32 -18.78 26.97
CA LYS A 190 -3.42 -19.72 25.84
C LYS A 190 -3.18 -18.98 24.52
N ILE A 191 -2.10 -19.33 23.83
CA ILE A 191 -1.83 -18.87 22.46
C ILE A 191 -2.83 -19.57 21.54
N VAL A 192 -3.58 -18.77 20.77
CA VAL A 192 -4.46 -19.26 19.72
C VAL A 192 -4.06 -18.63 18.39
N TRP A 193 -4.47 -19.24 17.29
CA TRP A 193 -4.14 -18.77 15.95
C TRP A 193 -5.40 -18.44 15.17
N ASN A 194 -5.38 -17.34 14.44
CA ASN A 194 -6.45 -17.02 13.48
C ASN A 194 -6.24 -17.87 12.21
N PRO A 195 -7.18 -18.78 11.86
CA PRO A 195 -7.02 -19.68 10.71
C PRO A 195 -7.10 -18.94 9.36
N VAL A 196 -7.86 -17.85 9.25
CA VAL A 196 -7.95 -17.02 8.04
C VAL A 196 -6.62 -16.35 7.78
N THR A 197 -6.04 -15.71 8.81
CA THR A 197 -4.71 -15.12 8.67
C THR A 197 -3.70 -16.19 8.33
N LEU A 198 -3.66 -17.33 9.04
CA LEU A 198 -2.75 -18.44 8.71
C LEU A 198 -2.84 -18.84 7.24
N ALA A 199 -4.06 -19.06 6.71
CA ALA A 199 -4.27 -19.47 5.33
C ALA A 199 -3.68 -18.47 4.33
N LEU A 200 -3.87 -17.17 4.55
CA LEU A 200 -3.27 -16.13 3.69
C LEU A 200 -1.73 -16.21 3.70
N GLY A 201 -1.12 -16.60 4.81
CA GLY A 201 0.35 -16.69 4.93
C GLY A 201 0.91 -17.88 4.18
N PHE A 202 0.15 -18.98 4.19
CA PHE A 202 0.42 -20.11 3.32
C PHE A 202 0.34 -19.73 1.84
N ASN A 203 -0.59 -18.86 1.44
CA ASN A 203 -0.66 -18.35 0.07
C ASN A 203 0.53 -17.44 -0.27
N ASP A 204 0.87 -16.50 0.62
CA ASP A 204 1.89 -15.50 0.31
C ASP A 204 3.32 -16.07 0.36
N LEU A 205 3.70 -16.70 1.48
CA LEU A 205 5.07 -17.19 1.71
C LEU A 205 5.35 -18.52 1.02
N TYR A 206 4.36 -19.39 0.94
CA TYR A 206 4.52 -20.77 0.45
C TYR A 206 3.78 -21.06 -0.85
N ARG A 207 3.15 -20.03 -1.45
CA ARG A 207 2.44 -20.12 -2.75
C ARG A 207 1.39 -21.23 -2.78
N VAL A 208 0.77 -21.54 -1.63
CA VAL A 208 -0.34 -22.50 -1.57
C VAL A 208 -1.55 -21.92 -2.30
N PRO A 209 -2.12 -22.59 -3.31
CA PRO A 209 -3.24 -22.04 -4.08
C PRO A 209 -4.48 -21.77 -3.21
N MET A 210 -5.19 -20.65 -3.47
CA MET A 210 -6.42 -20.28 -2.73
C MET A 210 -7.49 -21.38 -2.78
N SER A 211 -7.63 -22.09 -3.91
CA SER A 211 -8.55 -23.23 -4.03
C SER A 211 -8.24 -24.37 -3.06
N ARG A 212 -6.96 -24.62 -2.77
CA ARG A 212 -6.52 -25.62 -1.81
C ARG A 212 -6.78 -25.16 -0.38
N LEU A 213 -6.63 -23.87 -0.10
CA LEU A 213 -6.95 -23.27 1.19
C LEU A 213 -8.45 -23.29 1.46
N SER A 214 -9.29 -22.93 0.48
CA SER A 214 -10.75 -23.02 0.59
C SER A 214 -11.23 -24.43 0.90
N LYS A 215 -10.57 -25.46 0.35
CA LYS A 215 -10.88 -26.85 0.67
C LYS A 215 -10.59 -27.19 2.14
N VAL A 216 -9.57 -26.60 2.76
CA VAL A 216 -9.24 -26.82 4.17
C VAL A 216 -10.36 -26.31 5.07
N PHE A 217 -10.90 -25.11 4.81
CA PHE A 217 -12.04 -24.56 5.55
C PHE A 217 -13.31 -25.41 5.40
N GLN A 218 -13.48 -26.12 4.28
CA GLN A 218 -14.61 -27.03 4.05
C GLN A 218 -14.41 -28.43 4.63
N THR A 219 -13.18 -28.83 4.93
CA THR A 219 -12.85 -30.21 5.33
C THR A 219 -12.84 -30.41 6.84
N HIS A 220 -12.68 -29.35 7.62
CA HIS A 220 -12.52 -29.44 9.08
C HIS A 220 -13.65 -28.72 9.81
N ASP A 221 -14.44 -29.47 10.58
CA ASP A 221 -15.60 -28.96 11.32
C ASP A 221 -15.25 -27.78 12.25
N PHE A 222 -14.05 -27.78 12.84
CA PHE A 222 -13.61 -26.68 13.71
C PHE A 222 -13.27 -25.37 12.96
N LEU A 223 -13.30 -25.37 11.63
CA LEU A 223 -13.15 -24.19 10.77
C LEU A 223 -14.49 -23.70 10.21
N GLU A 224 -15.61 -24.40 10.46
CA GLU A 224 -16.93 -24.02 9.96
C GLU A 224 -17.32 -22.60 10.43
N THR A 225 -17.03 -22.28 11.70
CA THR A 225 -17.29 -20.94 12.27
C THR A 225 -16.50 -19.83 11.59
N TRP A 226 -15.44 -20.18 10.85
CA TRP A 226 -14.56 -19.27 10.12
C TRP A 226 -14.86 -19.20 8.63
N GLU A 227 -15.77 -20.04 8.12
CA GLU A 227 -16.06 -20.13 6.69
C GLU A 227 -16.61 -18.79 6.15
N ALA A 228 -17.48 -18.13 6.91
CA ALA A 228 -18.03 -16.83 6.54
C ALA A 228 -16.94 -15.75 6.44
N GLU A 229 -15.99 -15.74 7.38
CA GLU A 229 -14.86 -14.80 7.38
C GLU A 229 -13.87 -15.11 6.24
N TRP A 230 -13.64 -16.38 5.96
CA TRP A 230 -12.84 -16.84 4.82
C TRP A 230 -13.46 -16.41 3.48
N ARG A 231 -14.76 -16.64 3.28
CA ARG A 231 -15.48 -16.24 2.06
C ARG A 231 -15.44 -14.72 1.85
N ARG A 232 -15.67 -13.94 2.90
CA ARG A 232 -15.53 -12.48 2.85
C ARG A 232 -14.12 -12.05 2.45
N THR A 233 -13.11 -12.77 2.93
CA THR A 233 -11.71 -12.50 2.56
C THR A 233 -11.44 -12.79 1.09
N LEU A 234 -11.99 -13.89 0.54
CA LEU A 234 -11.87 -14.20 -0.89
C LEU A 234 -12.55 -13.14 -1.76
N GLU A 235 -13.76 -12.69 -1.39
CA GLU A 235 -14.48 -11.63 -2.09
C GLU A 235 -13.69 -10.31 -2.13
N LEU A 236 -13.01 -9.96 -1.04
CA LEU A 236 -12.16 -8.76 -0.98
C LEU A 236 -10.89 -8.87 -1.85
N LEU A 237 -10.47 -10.09 -2.17
CA LEU A 237 -9.28 -10.39 -2.96
C LEU A 237 -9.61 -10.77 -4.41
N ASP A 238 -10.89 -10.65 -4.83
CA ASP A 238 -11.40 -11.04 -6.15
C ASP A 238 -11.12 -12.52 -6.52
N TYR A 239 -11.23 -13.45 -5.54
CA TYR A 239 -11.03 -14.90 -5.72
C TYR A 239 -12.31 -15.75 -5.70
#